data_AF-A0A3B8U1W8-F1
#
_entry.id   AF-A0A3B8U1W8-F1
#
_cell.length_a   1.000
_cell.length_b   1.000
_cell.length_c   1.000
_cell.angle_alpha   90.00
_cell.angle_beta   90.00
_cell.angle_gamma   90.00
#
_symmetry.space_group_name_H-M   'P 1'
#
loop_
_entity.id
_entity.type
_entity.pdbx_description
1 polymer ?
#
loop_
_entity_poly.entity_id
_entity_poly.type
_entity_poly.pdbx_seq_one_letter_code
_entity_poly.pdbx_strand_id
1 'polypeptide(L)'
;MPSIVSVYNDFTQEVQTFYGETFTRQGESTGSGIIIGKTDDELLIVTNNHVVDGADHLRVLFIDQETCDAGIKGTDPSNDLAVIAVPLSSIKDTTSSQIKVATLGNSDNLKIGETAIAIGNAL
;
A
#
# COMPACT_ATOMS: atom_id res chain seq x y z
N MET A 1 5.39 -7.24 11.11
CA MET A 1 4.52 -8.43 10.89
C MET A 1 4.69 -8.90 9.45
N PRO A 2 4.83 -10.21 9.15
CA PRO A 2 5.12 -10.71 7.80
C PRO A 2 4.13 -10.36 6.69
N SER A 3 2.88 -10.04 7.06
CA SER A 3 1.80 -9.74 6.12
C SER A 3 1.47 -8.25 6.00
N ILE A 4 2.14 -7.41 6.80
CA ILE A 4 1.92 -5.96 6.82
C ILE A 4 3.09 -5.28 6.13
N VAL A 5 2.79 -4.32 5.28
CA VAL A 5 3.76 -3.52 4.53
C VAL A 5 3.47 -2.03 4.70
N SER A 6 4.45 -1.20 4.43
CA SER A 6 4.22 0.25 4.29
C SER A 6 4.11 0.59 2.82
N VAL A 7 3.16 1.44 2.46
CA VAL A 7 2.93 1.92 1.10
C VAL A 7 3.34 3.38 1.04
N TYR A 8 4.24 3.71 0.12
CA TYR A 8 4.67 5.07 -0.16
C TYR A 8 4.10 5.49 -1.50
N ASN A 9 3.60 6.72 -1.54
CA ASN A 9 3.07 7.37 -2.71
C ASN A 9 3.85 8.67 -2.92
N ASP A 10 4.63 8.71 -3.99
CA ASP A 10 5.32 9.90 -4.45
C ASP A 10 4.44 10.59 -5.50
N PHE A 11 4.12 11.86 -5.30
CA PHE A 11 3.26 12.64 -6.21
C PHE A 11 3.78 14.08 -6.41
N THR A 12 3.48 14.65 -7.57
CA THR A 12 3.88 16.01 -7.94
C THR A 12 2.68 16.95 -7.91
N GLN A 13 2.77 18.03 -7.13
CA GLN A 13 1.75 19.09 -7.10
C GLN A 13 2.24 20.32 -7.83
N GLU A 14 1.43 20.83 -8.76
CA GLU A 14 1.60 22.18 -9.28
C GLU A 14 1.00 23.19 -8.29
N VAL A 15 1.85 24.09 -7.79
CA VAL A 15 1.45 25.16 -6.88
C VAL A 15 1.51 26.48 -7.64
N GLN A 16 0.37 27.16 -7.72
CA GLN A 16 0.31 28.52 -8.26
C GLN A 16 0.47 29.53 -7.11
N THR A 17 1.45 30.42 -7.24
CA THR A 17 1.67 31.49 -6.25
C THR A 17 0.65 32.61 -6.43
N PHE A 18 0.55 33.44 -5.40
CA PHE A 18 -0.22 34.68 -5.43
C PHE A 18 0.16 35.62 -6.60
N TYR A 19 1.39 35.51 -7.12
CA TYR A 19 1.89 36.29 -8.25
C TYR A 19 1.72 35.60 -9.61
N GLY A 20 1.05 34.43 -9.66
CA GLY A 20 0.75 33.70 -10.89
C GLY A 20 1.88 32.81 -11.41
N GLU A 21 3.00 32.72 -10.70
CA GLU A 21 4.08 31.76 -11.02
C GLU A 21 3.64 30.34 -10.63
N THR A 22 3.88 29.36 -11.49
CA THR A 22 3.60 27.95 -11.21
C THR A 22 4.91 27.22 -10.99
N PHE A 23 5.01 26.45 -9.91
CA PHE A 23 6.13 25.53 -9.68
C PHE A 23 5.62 24.16 -9.25
N THR A 24 6.36 23.12 -9.62
CA THR A 24 6.11 21.75 -9.18
C THR A 24 6.78 21.48 -7.83
N ARG A 25 6.02 20.94 -6.89
CA ARG A 25 6.49 20.48 -5.59
C ARG A 25 6.25 18.98 -5.50
N GLN A 26 7.31 18.22 -5.23
CA GLN A 26 7.20 16.81 -4.90
C GLN A 26 6.66 16.66 -3.48
N GLY A 27 5.68 15.78 -3.30
CA GLY A 27 5.16 15.35 -2.01
C GLY A 27 5.26 13.84 -1.89
N GLU A 28 5.31 13.36 -0.65
CA GLU A 28 5.23 11.94 -0.32
C GLU A 28 4.03 11.76 0.62
N SER A 29 3.21 10.75 0.36
CA SER A 29 2.17 10.25 1.25
C SER A 29 2.53 8.82 1.64
N THR A 30 2.18 8.43 2.87
CA THR A 30 2.44 7.08 3.36
C THR A 30 1.18 6.45 3.92
N GLY A 31 1.11 5.13 3.82
CA GLY A 31 0.01 4.34 4.34
C GLY A 31 0.45 2.92 4.68
N SER A 32 -0.51 2.12 5.13
CA SER A 32 -0.31 0.71 5.42
C SER A 32 -0.94 -0.15 4.34
N GLY A 33 -0.36 -1.34 4.12
CA GLY A 33 -0.92 -2.35 3.23
C GLY A 33 -0.90 -3.73 3.88
N ILE A 34 -1.78 -4.61 3.40
CA ILE A 34 -1.85 -6.01 3.82
C ILE A 34 -1.66 -6.89 2.60
N ILE A 35 -0.74 -7.86 2.68
CA ILE A 35 -0.54 -8.86 1.64
C ILE A 35 -1.73 -9.83 1.67
N ILE A 36 -2.56 -9.82 0.62
CA ILE A 36 -3.79 -10.62 0.54
C ILE A 36 -3.71 -11.80 -0.41
N GLY A 37 -2.69 -11.84 -1.27
CA GLY A 37 -2.56 -12.90 -2.24
C GLY A 37 -1.25 -12.86 -2.99
N LYS A 38 -1.03 -13.92 -3.77
CA LYS A 38 0.09 -14.07 -4.68
C LYS A 38 -0.44 -14.77 -5.92
N THR A 39 -0.18 -14.19 -7.10
CA THR A 39 -0.41 -14.82 -8.40
C THR A 39 0.89 -15.49 -8.87
N ASP A 40 0.91 -16.00 -10.09
CA ASP A 40 2.13 -16.60 -10.67
C ASP A 40 3.28 -15.58 -10.78
N ASP A 41 2.95 -14.30 -11.04
CA ASP A 41 3.94 -13.26 -11.35
C ASP A 41 3.97 -12.10 -10.33
N GLU A 42 2.96 -11.96 -9.48
CA GLU A 42 2.77 -10.76 -8.66
C GLU A 42 2.33 -11.05 -7.22
N LEU A 43 2.75 -10.19 -6.30
CA LEU A 43 2.26 -10.15 -4.93
C LEU A 43 1.15 -9.11 -4.82
N LEU A 44 -0.02 -9.49 -4.32
CA LEU A 44 -1.19 -8.61 -4.21
C LEU A 44 -1.32 -8.03 -2.80
N ILE A 45 -1.47 -6.71 -2.72
CA ILE A 45 -1.57 -5.96 -1.48
C ILE A 45 -2.83 -5.11 -1.53
N VAL A 46 -3.63 -5.16 -0.46
CA VAL A 46 -4.75 -4.23 -0.27
C VAL A 46 -4.31 -3.06 0.58
N THR A 47 -4.77 -1.87 0.23
CA THR A 47 -4.57 -0.61 0.97
C THR A 47 -5.80 0.29 0.79
N ASN A 48 -5.78 1.49 1.35
CA ASN A 48 -6.84 2.46 1.12
C ASN A 48 -6.69 3.16 -0.23
N ASN A 49 -7.81 3.52 -0.85
CA ASN A 49 -7.78 4.26 -2.11
C ASN A 49 -7.09 5.61 -1.95
N HIS A 50 -7.39 6.35 -0.89
CA HIS A 50 -6.77 7.66 -0.65
C HIS A 50 -5.24 7.60 -0.45
N VAL A 51 -4.67 6.44 -0.12
CA VAL A 51 -3.21 6.26 0.00
C VAL A 51 -2.56 6.29 -1.38
N VAL A 52 -3.21 5.72 -2.40
CA VAL A 52 -2.66 5.56 -3.75
C VAL A 52 -3.20 6.58 -4.76
N ASP A 53 -4.17 7.39 -4.36
CA ASP A 53 -4.76 8.39 -5.24
C ASP A 53 -3.75 9.46 -5.64
N GLY A 54 -3.82 9.89 -6.91
CA GLY A 54 -2.90 10.87 -7.49
C GLY A 54 -1.42 10.46 -7.50
N ALA A 55 -1.10 9.17 -7.28
CA ALA A 55 0.28 8.71 -7.24
C ALA A 55 0.95 8.78 -8.61
N ASP A 56 2.11 9.43 -8.68
CA ASP A 56 3.01 9.31 -9.83
C ASP A 56 3.80 8.00 -9.72
N HIS A 57 4.16 7.61 -8.50
CA HIS A 57 4.95 6.43 -8.22
C HIS A 57 4.58 5.81 -6.87
N LEU A 58 4.48 4.47 -6.83
CA LEU A 58 4.14 3.72 -5.62
C LEU A 58 5.28 2.78 -5.25
N ARG A 59 5.62 2.74 -3.96
CA ARG A 59 6.63 1.84 -3.40
C ARG A 59 6.07 1.09 -2.21
N VAL A 60 6.47 -0.16 -2.05
CA VAL A 60 6.11 -1.02 -0.93
C VAL A 60 7.36 -1.34 -0.14
N LEU A 61 7.35 -1.05 1.16
CA LEU A 61 8.39 -1.39 2.12
C LEU A 61 7.98 -2.64 2.91
N PHE A 62 8.76 -3.71 2.77
CA PHE A 62 8.58 -4.98 3.46
C PHE A 62 9.23 -5.00 4.85
N ILE A 63 8.99 -6.08 5.59
CA ILE A 63 9.40 -6.23 7.00
C ILE A 63 10.92 -6.18 7.22
N ASP A 64 11.71 -6.52 6.21
CA ASP A 64 13.18 -6.51 6.25
C ASP A 64 13.78 -5.23 5.67
N GLN A 65 12.95 -4.20 5.49
CA GLN A 65 13.29 -2.91 4.89
C GLN A 65 13.62 -2.95 3.39
N GLU A 66 13.37 -4.08 2.71
CA GLU A 66 13.36 -4.06 1.25
C GLU A 66 12.21 -3.20 0.72
N THR A 67 12.53 -2.36 -0.27
CA THR A 67 11.55 -1.54 -0.98
C THR A 67 11.44 -2.01 -2.43
N CYS A 68 10.22 -2.18 -2.93
CA CYS A 68 9.94 -2.53 -4.33
C CYS A 68 8.88 -1.61 -4.91
N ASP A 69 8.97 -1.35 -6.21
CA ASP A 69 7.95 -0.57 -6.93
C ASP A 69 6.66 -1.38 -7.06
N ALA A 70 5.53 -0.68 -7.00
CA ALA A 70 4.20 -1.27 -7.10
C ALA A 70 3.36 -0.57 -8.17
N GLY A 71 2.46 -1.34 -8.77
CA GLY A 71 1.45 -0.84 -9.71
C GLY A 71 0.04 -0.99 -9.16
N ILE A 72 -0.84 -0.06 -9.50
CA ILE A 72 -2.27 -0.17 -9.17
C ILE A 72 -2.91 -1.23 -10.07
N LYS A 73 -3.64 -2.17 -9.46
CA LYS A 73 -4.43 -3.19 -10.18
C LYS A 73 -5.91 -2.84 -10.25
N GLY A 74 -6.43 -2.15 -9.25
CA GLY A 74 -7.80 -1.67 -9.23
C GLY A 74 -8.07 -0.83 -8.00
N THR A 75 -9.05 0.05 -8.12
CA THR A 75 -9.51 0.91 -7.04
C THR A 75 -11.02 0.86 -6.93
N ASP A 76 -11.51 1.06 -5.71
CA ASP A 76 -12.90 1.33 -5.40
C ASP A 76 -12.96 2.55 -4.46
N PRO A 77 -13.08 3.76 -5.04
CA PRO A 77 -13.17 4.98 -4.27
C PRO A 77 -14.38 5.05 -3.33
N SER A 78 -15.46 4.33 -3.64
CA SER A 78 -16.70 4.37 -2.84
C SER A 78 -16.55 3.67 -1.49
N ASN A 79 -15.69 2.65 -1.43
CA ASN A 79 -15.34 1.90 -0.23
C ASN A 79 -13.95 2.27 0.31
N ASP A 80 -13.27 3.25 -0.29
CA ASP A 80 -11.90 3.65 0.02
C ASP A 80 -10.90 2.46 0.01
N LEU A 81 -11.00 1.62 -1.02
CA LEU A 81 -10.14 0.44 -1.20
C LEU A 81 -9.32 0.50 -2.48
N ALA A 82 -8.10 -0.01 -2.42
CA ALA A 82 -7.26 -0.23 -3.58
C ALA A 82 -6.50 -1.55 -3.48
N VAL A 83 -6.30 -2.20 -4.62
CA VAL A 83 -5.37 -3.32 -4.77
C VAL A 83 -4.19 -2.85 -5.60
N ILE A 84 -3.00 -3.00 -5.03
CA ILE A 84 -1.73 -2.78 -5.70
C ILE A 84 -0.99 -4.11 -5.82
N ALA A 85 -0.02 -4.17 -6.72
CA ALA A 85 0.80 -5.34 -6.91
C ALA A 85 2.28 -5.01 -7.06
N VAL A 86 3.11 -5.88 -6.50
CA VAL A 86 4.56 -5.86 -6.68
C VAL A 86 4.95 -7.07 -7.55
N PRO A 87 5.68 -6.90 -8.66
CA PRO A 87 6.19 -8.02 -9.44
C PRO A 87 7.10 -8.91 -8.59
N LEU A 88 6.87 -10.22 -8.59
CA LEU A 88 7.66 -11.16 -7.78
C LEU A 88 9.14 -11.18 -8.19
N SER A 89 9.43 -10.93 -9.47
CA SER A 89 10.80 -10.80 -9.97
C SER A 89 11.58 -9.65 -9.35
N SER A 90 10.88 -8.66 -8.79
CA SER A 90 11.49 -7.49 -8.14
C SER A 90 11.72 -7.68 -6.64
N ILE A 91 11.19 -8.76 -6.05
CA ILE A 91 11.32 -9.08 -4.63
C ILE A 91 12.47 -10.08 -4.46
N LYS A 92 13.41 -9.82 -3.54
CA LYS A 92 14.50 -10.77 -3.28
C LYS A 92 13.98 -12.06 -2.66
N ASP A 93 14.70 -13.16 -2.90
CA ASP A 93 14.40 -14.46 -2.27
C ASP A 93 14.42 -14.37 -0.73
N THR A 94 15.32 -13.55 -0.17
CA THR A 94 15.42 -13.31 1.27
C THR A 94 14.15 -12.69 1.83
N THR A 95 13.56 -11.73 1.13
CA THR A 95 12.32 -11.04 1.50
C THR A 95 11.13 -11.95 1.30
N SER A 96 11.09 -12.66 0.17
CA SER A 96 10.06 -13.65 -0.17
C SER A 96 9.92 -14.74 0.91
N SER A 97 11.02 -15.13 1.55
CA SER A 97 11.01 -16.12 2.64
C SER A 97 10.47 -15.59 3.98
N GLN A 98 10.40 -14.27 4.14
CA GLN A 98 10.00 -13.59 5.38
C GLN A 98 8.57 -13.02 5.33
N ILE A 99 8.02 -12.82 4.14
CA ILE A 99 6.66 -12.33 3.96
C ILE A 99 5.64 -13.46 3.98
N LYS A 100 4.39 -13.15 4.32
CA LYS A 100 3.28 -14.10 4.30
C LYS A 100 2.00 -13.44 3.81
N VAL A 101 1.18 -14.19 3.07
CA VAL A 101 -0.20 -13.80 2.80
C VAL A 101 -1.00 -13.85 4.11
N ALA A 102 -1.76 -12.79 4.40
CA ALA A 102 -2.64 -12.74 5.56
C ALA A 102 -3.79 -13.74 5.42
N THR A 103 -4.10 -14.44 6.50
CA THR A 103 -5.34 -15.22 6.57
C THR A 103 -6.51 -14.27 6.78
N LEU A 104 -7.45 -14.24 5.83
CA LEU A 104 -8.66 -13.42 5.95
C LEU A 104 -9.70 -14.11 6.83
N GLY A 105 -10.27 -13.35 7.76
CA GLY A 105 -11.41 -13.77 8.58
C GLY A 105 -12.75 -13.54 7.88
N ASN A 106 -13.84 -13.86 8.58
CA ASN A 106 -15.20 -13.55 8.14
C ASN A 106 -15.84 -12.54 9.10
N SER A 107 -16.16 -11.35 8.58
CA SER A 107 -16.77 -10.25 9.34
C SER A 107 -18.21 -10.54 9.78
N ASP A 108 -18.95 -11.39 9.07
CA ASP A 108 -20.36 -11.70 9.36
C ASP A 108 -20.53 -12.47 10.70
N ASN A 109 -19.45 -13.08 11.17
CA ASN A 109 -19.44 -13.87 12.40
C ASN A 109 -19.02 -13.08 13.65
N LEU A 110 -18.58 -11.83 13.49
CA LEU A 110 -18.08 -11.00 14.58
C LEU A 110 -19.20 -10.57 15.54
N LYS A 111 -18.84 -10.39 16.81
CA LYS A 111 -19.77 -9.90 17.84
C LYS A 111 -19.28 -8.60 18.48
N ILE A 112 -20.23 -7.76 18.86
CA ILE A 112 -19.95 -6.53 19.60
C ILE A 112 -19.26 -6.89 20.93
N GLY A 113 -18.13 -6.22 21.19
CA GLY A 113 -17.32 -6.43 22.39
C GLY A 113 -16.16 -7.41 22.22
N GLU A 114 -16.00 -8.02 21.05
CA GLU A 114 -14.80 -8.79 20.72
C GLU A 114 -13.56 -7.87 20.66
N THR A 115 -12.43 -8.36 21.18
CA THR A 115 -11.17 -7.63 21.16
C THR A 115 -10.63 -7.54 19.74
N ALA A 116 -10.22 -6.34 19.32
CA ALA A 116 -9.52 -6.10 18.07
C ALA A 116 -8.11 -5.58 18.30
N ILE A 117 -7.21 -5.88 17.36
CA ILE A 117 -5.85 -5.34 17.31
C ILE A 117 -5.70 -4.65 15.96
N ALA A 118 -5.43 -3.35 15.99
CA ALA A 118 -5.09 -2.58 14.79
C ALA A 118 -3.57 -2.56 14.62
N ILE A 119 -3.11 -2.87 13.41
CA ILE A 119 -1.69 -2.92 13.08
C ILE A 119 -1.51 -2.17 11.77
N GLY A 120 -0.61 -1.20 11.81
CA GLY A 120 -0.24 -0.39 10.66
C GLY A 120 1.09 0.28 10.93
N ASN A 121 1.61 0.93 9.90
CA ASN A 121 2.67 1.90 10.03
C ASN A 121 2.05 3.29 10.03
N ALA A 122 2.30 4.06 11.09
CA ALA A 122 1.91 5.46 11.19
C ALA A 122 3.20 6.29 11.06
N LEU A 123 3.37 6.93 9.91
CA LEU A 123 4.48 7.82 9.61
C LEU A 123 3.95 9.22 9.31
#